data_AF-A0A2T9ZCZ3-F1
#
_entry.id   AF-A0A2T9ZCZ3-F1
#
_cell.length_a   1.000
_cell.length_b   1.000
_cell.length_c   1.000
_cell.angle_alpha   90.00
_cell.angle_beta   90.00
_cell.angle_gamma   90.00
#
_symmetry.space_group_name_H-M   'P 1'
#
loop_
_entity.id
_entity.type
_entity.pdbx_description
1 polymer ?
#
loop_
_entity_poly.entity_id
_entity_poly.type
_entity_poly.pdbx_seq_one_letter_code
_entity_poly.pdbx_strand_id
1 'polypeptide(L)'
;METIQQFTKGGVKPEKVSTPIHTIVPSKPIQQRGNEEPVVFLNKLLVPDFEPENCNEEEMRKFRKALEDSKRVSAQSLQKNVYKYYRELLIVSREMSNMESEVLSFQEMLADLDVIGNSMYNEELEASGLSESEKKAARVISRKSVRLVHHDQQDLYASQMTKLWSTIEGSQMMVPFSPNRHVIGSIKKVQELSPLTLLVRQYVQIVVLNDSLLIALIRSQGVYNQASLVAERCMRLNEITVLQLEDTSGK
;
A
#
# COMPACT_ATOMS: atom_id res chain seq x y z
N MET A 1 26.64 -42.14 -3.82
CA MET A 1 27.44 -41.26 -4.68
C MET A 1 26.58 -40.02 -4.90
N GLU A 2 26.71 -39.01 -4.05
CA GLU A 2 27.71 -37.92 -4.19
C GLU A 2 27.52 -37.23 -5.57
N THR A 3 27.24 -35.94 -5.71
CA THR A 3 27.81 -34.80 -4.98
C THR A 3 26.91 -33.56 -5.13
N ILE A 4 26.88 -32.77 -4.06
CA ILE A 4 26.31 -31.42 -3.89
C ILE A 4 27.25 -30.38 -4.53
N GLN A 5 26.78 -29.14 -4.70
CA GLN A 5 27.53 -27.86 -4.77
C GLN A 5 27.76 -27.32 -6.19
N GLN A 6 27.58 -26.03 -6.50
CA GLN A 6 27.52 -24.81 -5.69
C GLN A 6 27.10 -23.66 -6.63
N PHE A 7 26.18 -22.78 -6.23
CA PHE A 7 26.30 -21.34 -6.49
C PHE A 7 25.45 -20.58 -5.46
N THR A 8 26.10 -20.29 -4.35
CA THR A 8 25.71 -19.26 -3.39
C THR A 8 26.21 -17.90 -3.87
N LYS A 9 25.37 -16.87 -3.86
CA LYS A 9 25.67 -15.52 -3.31
C LYS A 9 24.58 -14.52 -3.71
N GLY A 10 23.75 -14.14 -2.72
CA GLY A 10 22.70 -13.14 -2.86
C GLY A 10 21.73 -13.18 -1.68
N GLY A 11 22.26 -13.21 -0.45
CA GLY A 11 21.45 -13.31 0.76
C GLY A 11 20.87 -11.96 1.17
N VAL A 12 19.65 -11.67 0.73
CA VAL A 12 18.75 -10.76 1.46
C VAL A 12 18.10 -11.58 2.56
N LYS A 13 18.44 -11.29 3.82
CA LYS A 13 17.78 -11.91 4.97
C LYS A 13 16.30 -11.51 4.95
N PRO A 14 15.35 -12.46 4.93
CA PRO A 14 13.99 -12.13 5.30
C PRO A 14 13.99 -11.82 6.80
N GLU A 15 13.81 -10.55 7.13
CA GLU A 15 13.49 -10.11 8.48
C GLU A 15 12.20 -10.82 8.88
N LYS A 16 12.33 -11.78 9.80
CA LYS A 16 11.16 -12.44 10.41
C LYS A 16 10.46 -11.39 11.25
N VAL A 17 9.46 -10.73 10.67
CA VAL A 17 8.46 -10.00 11.44
C VAL A 17 7.73 -11.06 12.26
N SER A 18 8.19 -11.20 13.51
CA SER A 18 7.58 -12.01 14.54
C SER A 18 6.22 -11.38 14.87
N THR A 19 5.19 -11.76 14.13
CA THR A 19 3.82 -11.61 14.64
C THR A 19 3.76 -12.38 15.97
N PRO A 20 3.22 -11.79 17.04
CA PRO A 20 3.09 -12.50 18.30
C PRO A 20 2.12 -13.66 18.04
N ILE A 21 2.67 -14.87 17.95
CA ILE A 21 1.89 -16.10 18.06
C ILE A 21 1.26 -16.01 19.45
N HIS A 22 -0.04 -15.69 19.49
CA HIS A 22 -0.85 -15.89 20.69
C HIS A 22 -0.88 -17.39 20.95
N THR A 23 0.15 -17.86 21.65
CA THR A 23 0.23 -19.22 22.12
C THR A 23 -0.93 -19.36 23.09
N ILE A 24 -1.95 -20.11 22.69
CA ILE A 24 -3.01 -20.59 23.59
C ILE A 24 -2.35 -21.63 24.50
N VAL A 25 -1.39 -21.19 25.32
CA VAL A 25 -0.97 -21.95 26.48
C VAL A 25 -2.18 -21.90 27.42
N PRO A 26 -2.66 -23.02 27.97
CA PRO A 26 -3.50 -22.95 29.15
C PRO A 26 -2.63 -22.35 30.25
N SER A 27 -2.65 -21.02 30.35
CA SER A 27 -2.01 -20.31 31.44
C SER A 27 -2.61 -20.88 32.72
N LYS A 28 -1.74 -21.50 33.53
CA LYS A 28 -2.03 -21.85 34.93
C LYS A 28 -2.89 -20.73 35.53
N PRO A 29 -3.93 -21.06 36.31
CA PRO A 29 -4.90 -20.07 36.77
C PRO A 29 -4.12 -18.90 37.39
N ILE A 30 -4.19 -17.76 36.73
CA ILE A 30 -3.54 -16.53 37.15
C ILE A 30 -4.23 -16.18 38.46
N GLN A 31 -3.56 -16.42 39.58
CA GLN A 31 -3.90 -15.82 40.87
C GLN A 31 -3.64 -14.32 40.73
N GLN A 32 -4.62 -13.59 40.18
CA GLN A 32 -4.63 -12.14 40.23
C GLN A 32 -4.82 -11.74 41.68
N ARG A 33 -3.73 -11.34 42.34
CA ARG A 33 -3.76 -10.59 43.60
C ARG A 33 -4.62 -9.35 43.39
N GLY A 34 -5.76 -9.29 44.08
CA GLY A 34 -6.60 -8.10 44.10
C GLY A 34 -7.99 -8.41 44.63
N ASN A 35 -8.12 -8.31 45.96
CA ASN A 35 -9.35 -8.30 46.76
C ASN A 35 -9.91 -9.67 47.17
N GLU A 36 -9.58 -10.05 48.41
CA GLU A 36 -10.36 -10.86 49.35
C GLU A 36 -11.27 -11.95 48.75
N GLU A 37 -10.68 -12.92 48.04
CA GLU A 37 -11.34 -14.22 47.87
C GLU A 37 -11.03 -15.08 49.12
N PRO A 38 -12.02 -15.69 49.78
CA PRO A 38 -11.74 -16.66 50.84
C PRO A 38 -11.03 -17.87 50.19
N VAL A 39 -9.72 -17.95 50.40
CA VAL A 39 -8.86 -19.02 49.89
C VAL A 39 -9.16 -20.29 50.69
N VAL A 40 -10.20 -21.01 50.28
CA VAL A 40 -10.42 -22.38 50.74
C VAL A 40 -9.44 -23.24 49.96
N PHE A 41 -8.37 -23.69 50.64
CA PHE A 41 -7.42 -24.64 50.07
C PHE A 41 -8.10 -26.01 49.93
N LEU A 42 -8.89 -26.19 48.86
CA LEU A 42 -9.54 -27.47 48.53
C LEU A 42 -8.53 -28.63 48.47
N ASN A 43 -7.29 -28.35 48.07
CA ASN A 43 -6.18 -29.31 48.06
C ASN A 43 -5.85 -29.88 49.45
N LYS A 44 -6.18 -29.17 50.53
CA LYS A 44 -5.98 -29.60 51.91
C LYS A 44 -7.17 -30.41 52.46
N LEU A 45 -8.31 -30.36 51.77
CA LEU A 45 -9.59 -31.01 52.16
C LEU A 45 -9.91 -32.25 51.31
N LEU A 46 -9.25 -32.43 50.16
CA LEU A 46 -9.35 -33.63 49.31
C LEU A 46 -8.42 -34.78 49.74
N VAL A 47 -7.71 -34.62 50.86
CA VAL A 47 -6.90 -35.69 51.43
C VAL A 47 -7.85 -36.76 52.01
N PRO A 48 -7.66 -38.05 51.67
CA PRO A 48 -8.61 -39.12 52.06
C PRO A 48 -8.76 -39.33 53.57
N ASP A 49 -7.78 -38.92 54.38
CA ASP A 49 -7.80 -39.01 55.84
C ASP A 49 -8.02 -37.63 56.48
N PHE A 50 -9.22 -37.07 56.29
CA PHE A 50 -9.62 -35.85 56.99
C PHE A 50 -10.06 -36.18 58.42
N GLU A 51 -9.17 -35.98 59.39
CA GLU A 51 -9.54 -36.02 60.81
C GLU A 51 -10.08 -34.66 61.26
N PRO A 52 -11.35 -34.56 61.70
CA PRO A 52 -11.89 -33.31 62.22
C PRO A 52 -11.26 -33.05 63.59
N GLU A 53 -10.37 -32.05 63.68
CA GLU A 53 -10.04 -31.43 64.95
C GLU A 53 -11.35 -30.94 65.61
N ASN A 54 -11.45 -31.02 66.94
CA ASN A 54 -12.64 -30.65 67.71
C ASN A 54 -12.99 -29.17 67.53
N CYS A 55 -13.72 -28.85 66.45
CA CYS A 55 -14.12 -27.50 66.10
C CYS A 55 -15.28 -27.04 66.96
N ASN A 56 -15.14 -25.85 67.53
CA ASN A 56 -16.21 -25.16 68.24
C ASN A 56 -17.37 -24.82 67.26
N GLU A 57 -18.63 -24.86 67.70
CA GLU A 57 -19.79 -24.69 66.80
C GLU A 57 -19.78 -23.35 66.04
N GLU A 58 -19.24 -22.31 66.67
CA GLU A 58 -19.09 -21.00 66.06
C GLU A 58 -18.08 -20.99 64.90
N GLU A 59 -17.02 -21.79 64.97
CA GLU A 59 -16.00 -21.91 63.93
C GLU A 59 -16.53 -22.71 62.74
N MET A 60 -17.33 -23.76 63.00
CA MET A 60 -18.03 -24.52 61.97
C MET A 60 -19.03 -23.65 61.20
N ARG A 61 -19.74 -22.74 61.88
CA ARG A 61 -20.66 -21.79 61.24
C ARG A 61 -19.92 -20.76 60.38
N LYS A 62 -18.79 -20.25 60.86
CA LYS A 62 -17.92 -19.33 60.09
C LYS A 62 -17.34 -20.03 58.86
N PHE A 63 -16.91 -21.29 58.98
CA PHE A 63 -16.38 -22.07 57.87
C PHE A 63 -17.43 -22.38 56.81
N ARG A 64 -18.65 -22.80 57.20
CA ARG A 64 -19.76 -23.00 56.26
C ARG A 64 -20.08 -21.72 55.48
N LYS A 65 -20.11 -20.58 56.16
CA LYS A 65 -20.33 -19.28 55.52
C LYS A 65 -19.20 -18.93 54.54
N ALA A 66 -17.95 -19.15 54.93
CA ALA A 66 -16.79 -18.95 54.06
C ALA A 66 -16.80 -19.87 52.82
N LEU A 67 -17.27 -21.11 52.96
CA LEU A 67 -17.39 -22.06 51.87
C LEU A 67 -18.53 -21.71 50.90
N GLU A 68 -19.66 -21.23 51.44
CA GLU A 68 -20.78 -20.71 50.64
C GLU A 68 -20.38 -19.44 49.88
N ASP A 69 -19.65 -18.53 50.52
CA ASP A 69 -19.10 -17.34 49.89
C ASP A 69 -18.06 -17.70 48.81
N SER A 70 -17.15 -18.65 49.09
CA SER A 70 -16.18 -19.14 48.10
C SER A 70 -16.85 -19.79 46.89
N LYS A 71 -17.89 -20.63 47.12
CA LYS A 71 -18.69 -21.22 46.04
C LYS A 71 -19.36 -20.14 45.19
N ARG A 72 -19.96 -19.12 45.82
CA ARG A 72 -20.63 -18.01 45.13
C ARG A 72 -19.62 -17.19 44.31
N VAL A 73 -18.48 -16.86 44.88
CA VAL A 73 -17.40 -16.12 44.21
C VAL A 73 -16.84 -16.94 43.05
N SER A 74 -16.57 -18.22 43.25
CA SER A 74 -16.06 -19.11 42.19
C SER A 74 -17.05 -19.28 41.05
N ALA A 75 -18.35 -19.42 41.32
CA ALA A 75 -19.38 -19.51 40.30
C ALA A 75 -19.49 -18.21 39.48
N GLN A 76 -19.44 -17.05 40.15
CA GLN A 76 -19.44 -15.74 39.50
C GLN A 76 -18.16 -15.50 38.68
N SER A 77 -17.00 -15.91 39.20
CA SER A 77 -15.71 -15.79 38.52
C SER A 77 -15.66 -16.67 37.28
N LEU A 78 -16.14 -17.92 37.38
CA LEU A 78 -16.24 -18.82 36.23
C LEU A 78 -17.16 -18.23 35.15
N GLN A 79 -18.35 -17.75 35.54
CA GLN A 79 -19.28 -17.13 34.60
C GLN A 79 -18.65 -15.93 33.89
N LYS A 80 -18.02 -15.01 34.64
CA LYS A 80 -17.32 -13.84 34.06
C LYS A 80 -16.20 -14.25 33.10
N ASN A 81 -15.41 -15.26 33.46
CA ASN A 81 -14.33 -15.77 32.62
C ASN A 81 -14.87 -16.41 31.33
N VAL A 82 -15.90 -17.23 31.41
CA VAL A 82 -16.53 -17.83 30.21
C VAL A 82 -17.07 -16.75 29.28
N TYR A 83 -17.77 -15.73 29.81
CA TYR A 83 -18.25 -14.62 28.97
C TYR A 83 -17.12 -13.80 28.37
N LYS A 84 -16.03 -13.59 29.10
CA LYS A 84 -14.84 -12.89 28.61
C LYS A 84 -14.19 -13.66 27.46
N TYR A 85 -13.89 -14.94 27.66
CA TYR A 85 -13.26 -15.77 26.63
C TYR A 85 -14.16 -15.97 25.41
N TYR A 86 -15.48 -16.11 25.60
CA TYR A 86 -16.41 -16.19 24.50
C TYR A 86 -16.45 -14.89 23.68
N ARG A 87 -16.44 -13.73 24.35
CA ARG A 87 -16.36 -12.44 23.67
C ARG A 87 -15.05 -12.29 22.89
N GLU A 88 -13.93 -12.63 23.49
CA GLU A 88 -12.62 -12.58 22.84
C GLU A 88 -12.57 -13.51 21.63
N LEU A 89 -13.08 -14.74 21.75
CA LEU A 89 -13.20 -15.68 20.64
C LEU A 89 -14.05 -15.10 19.49
N LEU A 90 -15.18 -14.47 19.81
CA LEU A 90 -16.03 -13.83 18.80
C LEU A 90 -15.33 -12.69 18.09
N ILE A 91 -14.57 -11.87 18.81
CA ILE A 91 -13.78 -10.77 18.21
C ILE A 91 -12.74 -11.35 17.25
N VAL A 92 -11.96 -12.33 17.69
CA VAL A 92 -10.95 -13.00 16.87
C VAL A 92 -11.59 -13.65 15.64
N SER A 93 -12.74 -14.32 15.78
CA SER A 93 -13.43 -14.93 14.63
C SER A 93 -13.92 -13.90 13.61
N ARG A 94 -14.35 -12.71 14.07
CA ARG A 94 -14.74 -11.61 13.18
C ARG A 94 -13.53 -11.04 12.46
N GLU A 95 -12.43 -10.84 13.17
CA GLU A 95 -11.18 -10.36 12.60
C GLU A 95 -10.62 -11.33 11.57
N MET A 96 -10.67 -12.64 11.85
CA MET A 96 -10.31 -13.68 10.88
C MET A 96 -11.17 -13.61 9.61
N SER A 97 -12.49 -13.48 9.74
CA SER A 97 -13.39 -13.35 8.58
C SER A 97 -13.13 -12.08 7.77
N ASN A 98 -12.82 -10.96 8.42
CA ASN A 98 -12.41 -9.74 7.72
C ASN A 98 -11.09 -9.95 6.96
N MET A 99 -10.10 -10.56 7.61
CA MET A 99 -8.80 -10.84 6.97
C MET A 99 -8.96 -11.80 5.78
N GLU A 100 -9.81 -12.82 5.86
CA GLU A 100 -10.15 -13.69 4.74
C GLU A 100 -10.75 -12.91 3.58
N SER A 101 -11.66 -11.98 3.86
CA SER A 101 -12.24 -11.09 2.85
C SER A 101 -11.19 -10.22 2.17
N GLU A 102 -10.24 -9.66 2.93
CA GLU A 102 -9.14 -8.87 2.37
C GLU A 102 -8.19 -9.71 1.52
N VAL A 103 -7.86 -10.93 1.95
CA VAL A 103 -7.03 -11.87 1.17
C VAL A 103 -7.69 -12.21 -0.17
N LEU A 104 -9.01 -12.42 -0.18
CA LEU A 104 -9.75 -12.64 -1.44
C LEU A 104 -9.67 -11.43 -2.36
N SER A 105 -9.81 -10.21 -1.83
CA SER A 105 -9.64 -8.99 -2.62
C SER A 105 -8.22 -8.82 -3.17
N PHE A 106 -7.19 -9.16 -2.38
CA PHE A 106 -5.81 -9.16 -2.88
C PHE A 106 -5.57 -10.22 -3.96
N GLN A 107 -6.18 -11.40 -3.85
CA GLN A 107 -6.09 -12.42 -4.90
C GLN A 107 -6.75 -11.95 -6.20
N GLU A 108 -7.88 -11.25 -6.13
CA GLU A 108 -8.53 -10.64 -7.30
C GLU A 108 -7.63 -9.60 -7.96
N MET A 109 -7.05 -8.67 -7.18
CA MET A 109 -6.11 -7.67 -7.70
C MET A 109 -4.84 -8.31 -8.31
N LEU A 110 -4.33 -9.39 -7.71
CA LEU A 110 -3.19 -10.13 -8.27
C LEU A 110 -3.56 -10.88 -9.54
N ALA A 111 -4.78 -11.43 -9.64
CA ALA A 111 -5.28 -12.06 -10.85
C ALA A 111 -5.41 -11.03 -11.98
N ASP A 112 -5.92 -9.83 -11.69
CA ASP A 112 -5.98 -8.73 -12.65
C ASP A 112 -4.58 -8.32 -13.12
N LEU A 113 -3.61 -8.22 -12.21
CA LEU A 113 -2.22 -7.94 -12.55
C LEU A 113 -1.57 -9.04 -13.39
N ASP A 114 -1.85 -10.31 -13.10
CA ASP A 114 -1.38 -11.44 -13.89
C ASP A 114 -1.98 -11.41 -15.30
N VAL A 115 -3.27 -11.08 -15.44
CA VAL A 115 -3.92 -10.89 -16.75
C VAL A 115 -3.25 -9.76 -17.54
N ILE A 116 -2.98 -8.62 -16.91
CA ILE A 116 -2.28 -7.49 -17.54
C ILE A 116 -0.86 -7.89 -17.95
N GLY A 117 -0.11 -8.54 -17.06
CA GLY A 117 1.25 -9.00 -17.31
C GLY A 117 1.29 -10.01 -18.46
N ASN A 118 0.46 -11.04 -18.41
CA ASN A 118 0.36 -12.06 -19.45
C ASN A 118 -0.12 -11.49 -20.78
N SER A 119 -0.98 -10.47 -20.80
CA SER A 119 -1.34 -9.77 -22.04
C SER A 119 -0.14 -9.09 -22.68
N MET A 120 0.79 -8.53 -21.89
CA MET A 120 1.99 -7.88 -22.41
C MET A 120 3.05 -8.89 -22.88
N TYR A 121 3.26 -9.98 -22.14
CA TYR A 121 4.30 -10.97 -22.46
C TYR A 121 3.91 -11.96 -23.57
N ASN A 122 2.65 -12.41 -23.63
CA ASN A 122 2.23 -13.39 -24.63
C ASN A 122 2.09 -12.80 -26.05
N GLU A 123 1.92 -11.48 -26.18
CA GLU A 123 1.96 -10.81 -27.49
C GLU A 123 3.35 -10.92 -28.14
N GLU A 124 4.42 -10.96 -27.33
CA GLU A 124 5.81 -11.02 -27.82
C GLU A 124 6.29 -12.47 -28.08
N LEU A 125 5.81 -13.46 -27.31
CA LEU A 125 6.31 -14.84 -27.35
C LEU A 125 5.63 -15.74 -28.41
N GLU A 126 4.33 -15.55 -28.69
CA GLU A 126 3.54 -16.34 -29.66
C GLU A 126 4.02 -16.17 -31.12
N ALA A 127 4.90 -15.20 -31.41
CA ALA A 127 5.42 -14.99 -32.77
C ALA A 127 6.50 -16.01 -33.22
N SER A 128 7.09 -16.77 -32.28
CA SER A 128 8.34 -17.51 -32.54
C SER A 128 8.20 -19.02 -32.87
N GLY A 129 7.02 -19.62 -32.67
CA GLY A 129 6.84 -21.09 -32.76
C GLY A 129 5.74 -21.62 -33.70
N LEU A 130 5.04 -20.76 -34.43
CA LEU A 130 3.78 -21.12 -35.12
C LEU A 130 3.94 -21.69 -36.55
N SER A 131 3.05 -22.60 -36.94
CA SER A 131 2.94 -23.17 -38.30
C SER A 131 2.46 -22.13 -39.33
N GLU A 132 2.67 -22.31 -40.63
CA GLU A 132 2.42 -21.26 -41.66
C GLU A 132 0.95 -20.76 -41.73
N SER A 133 -0.01 -21.60 -41.32
CA SER A 133 -1.43 -21.22 -41.16
C SER A 133 -1.66 -20.34 -39.92
N GLU A 134 -1.03 -20.70 -38.81
CA GLU A 134 -1.06 -19.96 -37.55
C GLU A 134 -0.28 -18.64 -37.68
N LYS A 135 0.81 -18.59 -38.46
CA LYS A 135 1.49 -17.33 -38.81
C LYS A 135 0.58 -16.37 -39.58
N LYS A 136 -0.34 -16.85 -40.41
CA LYS A 136 -1.34 -15.97 -41.07
C LYS A 136 -2.36 -15.43 -40.07
N ALA A 137 -2.85 -16.27 -39.15
CA ALA A 137 -3.73 -15.83 -38.06
C ALA A 137 -3.01 -14.85 -37.12
N ALA A 138 -1.78 -15.15 -36.73
CA ALA A 138 -0.90 -14.29 -35.95
C ALA A 138 -0.56 -12.99 -36.68
N ARG A 139 -0.42 -12.96 -38.02
CA ARG A 139 -0.28 -11.71 -38.79
C ARG A 139 -1.56 -10.86 -38.77
N VAL A 140 -2.75 -11.48 -38.79
CA VAL A 140 -4.02 -10.75 -38.69
C VAL A 140 -4.24 -10.23 -37.28
N ILE A 141 -3.93 -11.04 -36.26
CA ILE A 141 -3.96 -10.66 -34.85
C ILE A 141 -2.90 -9.59 -34.58
N SER A 142 -1.66 -9.76 -35.03
CA SER A 142 -0.59 -8.76 -34.94
C SER A 142 -0.94 -7.47 -35.68
N ARG A 143 -1.60 -7.50 -36.85
CA ARG A 143 -2.11 -6.26 -37.47
C ARG A 143 -3.24 -5.64 -36.67
N LYS A 144 -4.05 -6.43 -35.97
CA LYS A 144 -5.09 -5.92 -35.06
C LYS A 144 -4.44 -5.34 -33.80
N SER A 145 -3.45 -6.02 -33.23
CA SER A 145 -2.74 -5.62 -32.02
C SER A 145 -1.84 -4.43 -32.27
N VAL A 146 -1.08 -4.36 -33.37
CA VAL A 146 -0.34 -3.16 -33.80
C VAL A 146 -1.29 -1.97 -34.00
N ARG A 147 -2.50 -2.18 -34.54
CA ARG A 147 -3.52 -1.12 -34.62
C ARG A 147 -4.08 -0.74 -33.25
N LEU A 148 -4.25 -1.71 -32.34
CA LEU A 148 -4.65 -1.46 -30.95
C LEU A 148 -3.55 -0.74 -30.17
N VAL A 149 -2.27 -1.06 -30.38
CA VAL A 149 -1.10 -0.39 -29.82
C VAL A 149 -1.02 1.05 -30.34
N HIS A 150 -1.26 1.28 -31.63
CA HIS A 150 -1.32 2.64 -32.17
C HIS A 150 -2.54 3.43 -31.64
N HIS A 151 -3.68 2.76 -31.44
CA HIS A 151 -4.86 3.40 -30.84
C HIS A 151 -4.61 3.75 -29.37
N ASP A 152 -4.06 2.81 -28.60
CA ASP A 152 -3.67 2.99 -27.21
C ASP A 152 -2.62 4.09 -27.05
N GLN A 153 -1.63 4.16 -27.95
CA GLN A 153 -0.68 5.28 -28.00
C GLN A 153 -1.37 6.64 -28.23
N GLN A 154 -2.34 6.71 -29.13
CA GLN A 154 -3.10 7.94 -29.36
C GLN A 154 -3.93 8.33 -28.13
N ASP A 155 -4.54 7.36 -27.46
CA ASP A 155 -5.32 7.58 -26.26
C ASP A 155 -4.42 8.02 -25.09
N LEU A 156 -3.23 7.44 -24.95
CA LEU A 156 -2.20 7.87 -24.00
C LEU A 156 -1.77 9.32 -24.26
N TYR A 157 -1.52 9.69 -25.52
CA TYR A 157 -1.16 11.06 -25.89
C TYR A 157 -2.30 12.05 -25.64
N ALA A 158 -3.54 11.66 -25.91
CA ALA A 158 -4.72 12.46 -25.61
C ALA A 158 -4.90 12.68 -24.09
N SER A 159 -4.67 11.64 -23.29
CA SER A 159 -4.68 11.73 -21.82
C SER A 159 -3.59 12.66 -21.29
N GLN A 160 -2.35 12.54 -21.81
CA GLN A 160 -1.25 13.46 -21.46
C GLN A 160 -1.57 14.92 -21.81
N MET A 161 -2.18 15.16 -22.97
CA MET A 161 -2.57 16.49 -23.40
C MET A 161 -3.69 17.08 -22.53
N THR A 162 -4.70 16.26 -22.21
CA THR A 162 -5.79 16.68 -21.31
C THR A 162 -5.27 17.04 -19.92
N LYS A 163 -4.29 16.27 -19.42
CA LYS A 163 -3.59 16.59 -18.16
C LYS A 163 -2.80 17.89 -18.24
N LEU A 164 -2.16 18.17 -19.38
CA LEU A 164 -1.45 19.44 -19.58
C LEU A 164 -2.41 20.62 -19.54
N TRP A 165 -3.56 20.50 -20.21
CA TRP A 165 -4.59 21.53 -20.27
C TRP A 165 -5.26 21.82 -18.93
N SER A 166 -5.46 20.79 -18.09
CA SER A 166 -5.96 21.00 -16.73
C SER A 166 -4.92 21.58 -15.79
N THR A 167 -3.62 21.32 -16.05
CA THR A 167 -2.53 21.80 -15.19
C THR A 167 -2.12 23.25 -15.51
N ILE A 168 -2.17 23.65 -16.79
CA ILE A 168 -1.72 24.97 -17.24
C ILE A 168 -2.90 25.70 -17.88
N GLU A 169 -3.33 26.78 -17.24
CA GLU A 169 -4.38 27.67 -17.74
C GLU A 169 -3.95 28.31 -19.07
N GLY A 170 -4.86 28.33 -20.05
CA GLY A 170 -4.60 28.92 -21.37
C GLY A 170 -3.74 28.08 -22.32
N SER A 171 -3.26 26.91 -21.90
CA SER A 171 -2.43 26.04 -22.74
C SER A 171 -3.18 25.47 -23.95
N GLN A 172 -4.50 25.27 -23.87
CA GLN A 172 -5.32 24.79 -25.00
C GLN A 172 -5.31 25.73 -26.21
N MET A 173 -5.24 27.05 -25.98
CA MET A 173 -5.19 28.04 -27.05
C MET A 173 -3.83 28.05 -27.76
N MET A 174 -2.76 27.87 -27.00
CA MET A 174 -1.39 27.93 -27.52
C MET A 174 -0.93 26.59 -28.13
N VAL A 175 -1.47 25.48 -27.63
CA VAL A 175 -1.11 24.12 -28.01
C VAL A 175 -2.41 23.32 -28.24
N PRO A 176 -3.00 23.40 -29.45
CA PRO A 176 -4.17 22.60 -29.79
C PRO A 176 -3.84 21.10 -29.87
N PHE A 177 -4.86 20.26 -29.84
CA PHE A 177 -4.69 18.82 -29.96
C PHE A 177 -4.31 18.43 -31.39
N SER A 178 -3.33 17.56 -31.49
CA SER A 178 -2.95 16.88 -32.73
C SER A 178 -2.51 15.46 -32.40
N PRO A 179 -2.86 14.46 -33.23
CA PRO A 179 -2.74 13.04 -32.88
C PRO A 179 -1.31 12.55 -32.60
N ASN A 180 -0.28 13.28 -33.06
CA ASN A 180 1.13 12.91 -32.86
C ASN A 180 1.86 13.81 -31.83
N ARG A 181 1.13 14.67 -31.12
CA ARG A 181 1.71 15.59 -30.13
C ARG A 181 1.56 15.01 -28.74
N HIS A 182 2.70 14.82 -28.10
CA HIS A 182 2.81 14.32 -26.74
C HIS A 182 3.83 15.13 -25.95
N VAL A 183 3.77 15.00 -24.63
CA VAL A 183 4.68 15.69 -23.73
C VAL A 183 5.93 14.82 -23.56
N ILE A 184 7.10 15.37 -23.88
CA ILE A 184 8.39 14.69 -23.71
C ILE A 184 8.88 14.88 -22.28
N GLY A 185 8.76 16.10 -21.75
CA GLY A 185 9.26 16.40 -20.42
C GLY A 185 8.80 17.76 -19.91
N SER A 186 8.98 17.97 -18.61
CA SER A 186 8.67 19.25 -17.96
C SER A 186 9.76 19.61 -16.96
N ILE A 187 10.17 20.87 -16.98
CA ILE A 187 11.16 21.45 -16.08
C ILE A 187 10.45 22.55 -15.28
N LYS A 188 10.49 22.46 -13.96
CA LYS A 188 9.78 23.38 -13.06
C LYS A 188 10.76 24.38 -12.44
N LYS A 189 10.24 25.58 -12.10
CA LYS A 189 10.97 26.64 -11.37
C LYS A 189 12.23 27.16 -12.08
N VAL A 190 12.18 27.28 -13.40
CA VAL A 190 13.23 27.96 -14.18
C VAL A 190 13.14 29.45 -13.95
N GLN A 191 14.27 30.11 -13.71
CA GLN A 191 14.33 31.57 -13.60
C GLN A 191 14.53 32.16 -15.00
N GLU A 192 13.57 32.95 -15.46
CA GLU A 192 13.73 33.73 -16.67
C GLU A 192 14.55 34.98 -16.36
N LEU A 193 15.65 35.15 -17.08
CA LEU A 193 16.52 36.31 -16.98
C LEU A 193 16.19 37.32 -18.08
N SER A 194 16.19 38.60 -17.73
CA SER A 194 16.09 39.67 -18.73
C SER A 194 17.38 39.74 -19.57
N PRO A 195 17.30 39.77 -20.91
CA PRO A 195 18.50 39.76 -21.76
C PRO A 195 19.35 41.04 -21.64
N LEU A 196 18.77 42.15 -21.17
CA LEU A 196 19.48 43.42 -21.04
C LEU A 196 20.10 43.62 -19.65
N THR A 197 19.41 43.19 -18.59
CA THR A 197 19.82 43.47 -17.21
C THR A 197 20.40 42.25 -16.49
N LEU A 198 20.26 41.04 -17.08
CA LEU A 198 20.62 39.76 -16.47
C LEU A 198 20.03 39.55 -15.06
N LEU A 199 18.97 40.29 -14.73
CA LEU A 199 18.21 40.12 -13.49
C LEU A 199 17.09 39.11 -13.70
N VAL A 200 16.77 38.37 -12.65
CA VAL A 200 15.65 37.43 -12.63
C VAL A 200 14.35 38.21 -12.77
N ARG A 201 13.63 37.98 -13.86
CA ARG A 201 12.34 38.60 -14.16
C ARG A 201 11.19 37.83 -13.54
N GLN A 202 11.16 36.50 -13.73
CA GLN A 202 10.02 35.66 -13.34
C GLN A 202 10.40 34.19 -13.21
N TYR A 203 9.61 33.43 -12.45
CA TYR A 203 9.70 31.98 -12.36
C TYR A 203 8.75 31.32 -13.36
N VAL A 204 9.30 30.38 -14.13
CA VAL A 204 8.67 29.75 -15.27
C VAL A 204 8.75 28.23 -15.13
N GLN A 205 7.73 27.55 -15.64
CA GLN A 205 7.74 26.13 -15.93
C GLN A 205 7.82 25.95 -17.44
N ILE A 206 8.82 25.21 -17.89
CA ILE A 206 9.03 24.88 -19.29
C ILE A 206 8.48 23.47 -19.52
N VAL A 207 7.59 23.32 -20.50
CA VAL A 207 7.09 22.02 -20.94
C VAL A 207 7.53 21.80 -22.39
N VAL A 208 8.27 20.73 -22.60
CA VAL A 208 8.77 20.33 -23.91
C VAL A 208 7.80 19.32 -24.50
N LEU A 209 7.23 19.65 -25.64
CA LEU A 209 6.46 18.75 -26.49
C LEU A 209 7.31 18.35 -27.70
N ASN A 210 6.80 17.39 -28.47
CA ASN A 210 7.48 16.89 -29.67
C ASN A 210 7.80 17.98 -30.71
N ASP A 211 6.86 18.90 -30.94
CA ASP A 211 6.97 19.93 -31.98
C ASP A 211 7.09 21.36 -31.43
N SER A 212 6.72 21.56 -30.16
CA SER A 212 6.60 22.88 -29.55
C SER A 212 7.15 22.91 -28.13
N LEU A 213 7.65 24.06 -27.72
CA LEU A 213 8.08 24.39 -26.37
C LEU A 213 7.06 25.35 -25.77
N LEU A 214 6.43 24.94 -24.66
CA LEU A 214 5.51 25.78 -23.91
C LEU A 214 6.21 26.37 -22.69
N ILE A 215 6.08 27.69 -22.53
CA ILE A 215 6.61 28.47 -21.42
C ILE A 215 5.41 28.94 -20.60
N ALA A 216 5.27 28.42 -19.38
CA ALA A 216 4.21 28.74 -18.45
C ALA A 216 4.74 29.54 -17.26
N LEU A 217 4.07 30.64 -16.93
CA LEU A 217 4.32 31.47 -15.77
C LEU A 217 3.78 30.82 -14.51
N ILE A 218 4.58 30.86 -13.45
CA ILE A 218 4.10 30.48 -12.11
C ILE A 218 3.51 31.74 -11.46
N ARG A 219 2.17 31.83 -11.44
CA ARG A 219 1.45 32.91 -10.78
C ARG A 219 1.00 32.45 -9.40
N SER A 220 1.48 33.11 -8.35
CA SER A 220 0.94 32.91 -7.01
C SER A 220 -0.36 33.70 -6.89
N GLN A 221 -1.51 33.03 -6.83
CA GLN A 221 -2.76 33.69 -6.48
C GLN A 221 -2.87 33.80 -4.94
N GLY A 222 -3.13 35.02 -4.46
CA GLY A 222 -3.23 35.30 -3.02
C GLY A 222 -4.47 34.68 -2.36
N VAL A 223 -4.35 34.50 -1.03
CA VAL A 223 -5.28 33.91 -0.04
C VAL A 223 -5.06 32.41 0.26
N TYR A 224 -4.73 31.56 -0.72
CA TYR A 224 -4.59 30.11 -0.48
C TYR A 224 -3.30 29.44 -1.02
N ASN A 225 -2.18 30.15 -1.21
CA ASN A 225 -0.89 29.57 -1.64
C ASN A 225 -0.95 28.60 -2.84
N GLN A 226 -1.99 28.67 -3.66
CA GLN A 226 -2.13 27.85 -4.86
C GLN A 226 -1.39 28.56 -5.98
N ALA A 227 -0.26 27.98 -6.39
CA ALA A 227 0.46 28.42 -7.57
C ALA A 227 -0.33 27.97 -8.81
N SER A 228 -0.94 28.92 -9.52
CA SER A 228 -1.56 28.65 -10.81
C SER A 228 -0.53 28.81 -11.92
N LEU A 229 -0.55 27.89 -12.88
CA LEU A 229 0.35 27.92 -14.03
C LEU A 229 -0.42 28.54 -15.20
N VAL A 230 0.11 29.64 -15.76
CA VAL A 230 -0.53 30.34 -16.87
C VAL A 230 0.38 30.28 -18.09
N ALA A 231 -0.13 29.78 -19.22
CA ALA A 231 0.63 29.76 -20.47
C ALA A 231 0.89 31.20 -20.95
N GLU A 232 2.16 31.56 -21.17
CA GLU A 232 2.54 32.88 -21.68
C GLU A 232 3.01 32.79 -23.14
N ARG A 233 3.98 31.90 -23.42
CA ARG A 233 4.61 31.80 -24.74
C ARG A 233 4.69 30.35 -25.21
N CYS A 234 4.49 30.16 -26.51
CA CYS A 234 4.67 28.89 -27.19
C CYS A 234 5.59 29.13 -28.39
N MET A 235 6.63 28.31 -28.53
CA MET A 235 7.61 28.39 -29.60
C MET A 235 7.69 27.05 -30.30
N ARG A 236 7.84 27.02 -31.63
CA ARG A 236 8.09 25.75 -32.32
C ARG A 236 9.54 25.35 -32.16
N LEU A 237 9.81 24.06 -31.96
CA LEU A 237 11.17 23.57 -31.70
C LEU A 237 12.14 23.88 -32.87
N ASN A 238 11.61 23.97 -34.10
CA ASN A 238 12.38 24.32 -35.30
C ASN A 238 12.99 25.74 -35.27
N GLU A 239 12.43 26.64 -34.47
CA GLU A 239 12.82 28.06 -34.43
C GLU A 239 13.73 28.38 -33.22
N ILE A 240 14.02 27.37 -32.38
CA ILE A 240 14.74 27.54 -31.12
C ILE A 240 16.19 27.09 -31.29
N THR A 241 17.12 27.93 -30.83
CA THR A 241 18.53 27.54 -30.66
C THR A 241 18.85 27.55 -29.18
N VAL A 242 19.41 26.45 -28.68
CA VAL A 242 19.85 26.33 -27.29
C VAL A 242 21.35 26.49 -27.28
N LEU A 243 21.82 27.58 -26.67
CA LEU A 243 23.24 27.82 -26.45
C LEU A 243 23.59 27.35 -25.04
N GLN A 244 24.50 26.41 -24.96
CA GLN A 244 25.12 26.06 -23.68
C GLN A 244 26.13 27.16 -23.34
N LEU A 245 25.83 27.91 -22.30
CA LEU A 245 26.80 28.82 -21.69
C LEU A 245 27.61 27.99 -20.70
N GLU A 246 28.93 28.01 -20.82
CA GLU A 246 29.78 27.46 -19.77
C GLU A 246 29.65 28.34 -18.53
N ASP A 247 29.38 27.70 -17.39
CA ASP A 247 29.24 28.38 -16.12
C ASP A 247 30.62 28.86 -15.68
N THR A 248 30.77 30.15 -15.41
CA THR A 248 32.02 30.74 -14.92
C THR A 248 32.26 30.49 -13.43
N SER A 249 31.49 29.62 -12.79
CA SER A 249 31.65 29.19 -11.40
C SER A 249 32.75 28.13 -11.16
N GLY A 250 33.77 28.11 -12.03
CA GLY A 250 35.01 27.37 -11.82
C GLY A 250 36.05 28.20 -11.06
N LYS A 251 35.83 28.45 -9.76
CA LYS A 251 36.84 28.68 -8.71
C LYS A 251 36.22 28.88 -7.33
#